data_AF-A0A2S8BR52-F1
#
_entry.id   AF-A0A2S8BR52-F1
#
_cell.length_a   1.000
_cell.length_b   1.000
_cell.length_c   1.000
_cell.angle_alpha   90.00
_cell.angle_beta   90.00
_cell.angle_gamma   90.00
#
_symmetry.space_group_name_H-M   'P 1'
#
loop_
_entity.id
_entity.type
_entity.pdbx_description
1 polymer ?
#
loop_
_entity_poly.entity_id
_entity_poly.type
_entity_poly.pdbx_seq_one_letter_code
_entity_poly.pdbx_strand_id
1 'polypeptide(L)'
;MSHSPLLNLPGPSAEVLDDVNAALGQARDFVAAFDPELVVTFAPDHYNGFFYKLMPPFCIGTGATGIGDYGTHAGPLDVAADIAAECAQAVLDNDVDVAISAGMDVDHGTVQPLEKLLGTATARPVVPIFLNAVAAPLGPLRRARALGTAVGTYLAGLDKRVLLVGSGACPMIRRSRPARPLPRRCWSASWAGDR
;
A
#
# COMPACT_ATOMS: atom_id res chain seq x y z
N MET A 1 4.68 -3.81 2.69
CA MET A 1 4.31 -4.78 3.73
C MET A 1 3.39 -5.81 3.12
N SER A 2 3.54 -7.10 3.47
CA SER A 2 2.53 -8.10 3.09
C SER A 2 1.22 -7.80 3.81
N HIS A 3 0.09 -7.94 3.12
CA HIS A 3 -1.25 -7.85 3.69
C HIS A 3 -1.98 -9.18 3.67
N SER A 4 -1.27 -10.30 3.78
CA SER A 4 -1.95 -11.60 3.78
C SER A 4 -2.98 -11.67 4.91
N PRO A 5 -4.24 -12.08 4.64
CA PRO A 5 -5.22 -12.35 5.69
C PRO A 5 -4.71 -13.28 6.80
N LEU A 6 -3.76 -14.15 6.46
CA LEU A 6 -3.09 -15.07 7.40
C LEU A 6 -2.33 -14.35 8.53
N LEU A 7 -2.00 -13.06 8.39
CA LEU A 7 -1.42 -12.27 9.49
C LEU A 7 -2.41 -12.02 10.64
N ASN A 8 -3.71 -12.21 10.38
CA ASN A 8 -4.78 -12.07 11.37
C ASN A 8 -5.51 -13.41 11.64
N LEU A 9 -5.10 -14.50 10.99
CA LEU A 9 -5.72 -15.82 11.15
C LEU A 9 -4.73 -16.84 11.73
N PRO A 10 -5.20 -17.85 12.47
CA PRO A 10 -4.36 -18.97 12.88
C PRO A 10 -3.85 -19.72 11.64
N GLY A 11 -2.57 -20.09 11.59
CA GLY A 11 -2.08 -20.86 10.44
C GLY A 11 -0.57 -21.18 10.41
N PRO A 12 0.32 -20.23 10.69
CA PRO A 12 1.76 -20.49 10.68
C PRO A 12 2.24 -21.16 11.98
N SER A 13 3.40 -21.82 11.94
CA SER A 13 4.06 -22.31 13.16
C SER A 13 4.45 -21.14 14.06
N ALA A 14 4.61 -21.39 15.36
CA ALA A 14 5.04 -20.37 16.33
C ALA A 14 6.35 -19.70 15.91
N GLU A 15 7.33 -20.47 15.44
CA GLU A 15 8.61 -19.96 14.93
C GLU A 15 8.43 -18.98 13.76
N VAL A 16 7.57 -19.30 12.79
CA VAL A 16 7.28 -18.40 11.66
C VAL A 16 6.54 -17.14 12.11
N LEU A 17 5.64 -17.27 13.09
CA LEU A 17 4.96 -16.12 13.68
C LEU A 17 5.95 -15.20 14.41
N ASP A 18 6.91 -15.76 15.15
CA ASP A 18 7.93 -15.01 15.87
C ASP A 18 8.82 -14.23 14.91
N ASP A 19 9.29 -14.86 13.83
CA ASP A 19 10.08 -14.21 12.78
C ASP A 19 9.31 -13.05 12.12
N VAL A 20 8.04 -13.30 11.77
CA VAL A 20 7.16 -12.27 11.19
C VAL A 20 6.95 -11.13 12.19
N ASN A 21 6.66 -11.44 13.44
CA ASN A 21 6.43 -10.46 14.49
C ASN A 21 7.67 -9.62 14.78
N ALA A 22 8.87 -10.22 14.74
CA ALA A 22 10.14 -9.52 14.89
C ALA A 22 10.38 -8.53 13.74
N ALA A 23 10.19 -8.97 12.49
CA ALA A 23 10.30 -8.09 11.32
C ALA A 23 9.27 -6.94 11.36
N LEU A 24 8.03 -7.25 11.76
CA LEU A 24 6.98 -6.25 11.98
C LEU A 24 7.32 -5.31 13.14
N GLY A 25 8.01 -5.78 14.17
CA GLY A 25 8.51 -4.96 15.28
C GLY A 25 9.51 -3.93 14.78
N GLN A 26 10.51 -4.34 14.00
CA GLN A 26 11.49 -3.42 13.41
C GLN A 26 10.83 -2.37 12.51
N ALA A 27 9.84 -2.76 11.71
CA ALA A 27 9.09 -1.83 10.88
C ALA A 27 8.27 -0.82 11.73
N ARG A 28 7.66 -1.28 12.84
CA ARG A 28 6.97 -0.42 13.80
C ARG A 28 7.93 0.56 14.47
N ASP A 29 9.10 0.11 14.91
CA ASP A 29 10.12 0.96 15.54
C ASP A 29 10.61 2.04 14.57
N PHE A 30 10.84 1.69 13.31
CA PHE A 30 11.17 2.65 12.26
C PHE A 30 10.06 3.69 12.06
N VAL A 31 8.80 3.25 11.95
CA VAL A 31 7.65 4.16 11.76
C VAL A 31 7.46 5.07 12.97
N ALA A 32 7.61 4.53 14.18
CA ALA A 32 7.53 5.31 15.42
C ALA A 32 8.64 6.36 15.52
N ALA A 33 9.87 6.01 15.14
CA ALA A 33 10.99 6.94 15.12
C ALA A 33 10.87 8.01 14.01
N PHE A 34 10.28 7.64 12.87
CA PHE A 34 10.03 8.57 11.76
C PHE A 34 8.90 9.57 12.08
N ASP A 35 7.93 9.19 12.92
CA ASP A 35 6.79 9.99 13.35
C ASP A 35 6.05 10.65 12.16
N PRO A 36 5.37 9.88 11.29
CA PRO A 36 4.75 10.41 10.09
C PRO A 36 3.54 11.30 10.38
N GLU A 37 3.43 12.41 9.69
CA GLU A 37 2.28 13.32 9.75
C GLU A 37 1.19 12.96 8.75
N LEU A 38 1.54 12.21 7.72
CA LEU A 38 0.66 11.73 6.66
C LEU A 38 1.10 10.33 6.22
N VAL A 39 0.15 9.46 5.93
CA VAL A 39 0.41 8.13 5.38
C VAL A 39 -0.23 8.03 4.00
N VAL A 40 0.52 7.56 3.00
CA VAL A 40 -0.02 7.30 1.66
C VAL A 40 0.08 5.80 1.40
N THR A 41 -1.06 5.14 1.28
CA THR A 41 -1.11 3.68 1.08
C THR A 41 -1.33 3.36 -0.38
N PHE A 42 -0.49 2.49 -0.95
CA PHE A 42 -0.66 1.90 -2.26
C PHE A 42 -1.07 0.44 -2.06
N ALA A 43 -2.33 0.11 -2.33
CA ALA A 43 -2.86 -1.23 -2.07
C ALA A 43 -3.82 -1.71 -3.18
N PRO A 44 -3.90 -3.02 -3.43
CA PRO A 44 -5.03 -3.59 -4.16
C PRO A 44 -6.27 -3.69 -3.27
N ASP A 45 -7.39 -4.01 -3.90
CA ASP A 45 -8.63 -4.45 -3.27
C ASP A 45 -8.97 -5.86 -3.78
N HIS A 46 -9.52 -6.71 -2.92
CA HIS A 46 -9.77 -8.13 -3.20
C HIS A 46 -11.24 -8.39 -3.52
N TYR A 47 -11.83 -7.51 -4.33
CA TYR A 47 -13.23 -7.54 -4.76
C TYR A 47 -14.24 -7.16 -3.66
N ASN A 48 -13.81 -6.31 -2.74
CA ASN A 48 -14.65 -5.77 -1.67
C ASN A 48 -15.17 -4.38 -2.05
N GLY A 49 -14.26 -3.40 -2.16
CA GLY A 49 -14.59 -2.04 -2.58
C GLY A 49 -14.59 -1.84 -4.10
N PHE A 50 -13.77 -2.60 -4.84
CA PHE A 50 -13.68 -2.53 -6.29
C PHE A 50 -14.07 -3.86 -6.93
N PHE A 51 -15.23 -3.88 -7.60
CA PHE A 51 -15.73 -5.06 -8.32
C PHE A 51 -15.80 -4.79 -9.83
N TYR A 52 -16.08 -5.81 -10.65
CA TYR A 52 -16.24 -5.65 -12.11
C TYR A 52 -17.34 -4.68 -12.56
N LYS A 53 -18.20 -4.21 -11.64
CA LYS A 53 -19.11 -3.10 -11.91
C LYS A 53 -18.35 -1.80 -12.23
N LEU A 54 -17.21 -1.57 -11.56
CA LEU A 54 -16.28 -0.47 -11.82
C LEU A 54 -14.88 -0.86 -11.34
N MET A 55 -13.97 -1.10 -12.28
CA MET A 55 -12.59 -1.52 -12.00
C MET A 55 -11.60 -0.58 -12.70
N PRO A 56 -11.23 0.55 -12.08
CA PRO A 56 -10.24 1.46 -12.66
C PRO A 56 -8.82 0.85 -12.54
N PRO A 57 -7.84 1.26 -13.37
CA PRO A 57 -6.45 0.90 -13.15
C PRO A 57 -5.92 1.45 -11.82
N PHE A 58 -6.29 2.68 -11.48
CA PHE A 58 -5.88 3.41 -10.28
C PHE A 58 -7.05 4.23 -9.75
N CYS A 59 -7.17 4.35 -8.42
CA CYS A 59 -8.14 5.24 -7.79
C CYS A 59 -7.55 5.90 -6.53
N ILE A 60 -7.78 7.20 -6.36
CA ILE A 60 -7.42 7.94 -5.15
C ILE A 60 -8.69 8.21 -4.35
N GLY A 61 -8.68 7.86 -3.06
CA GLY A 61 -9.81 8.07 -2.17
C GLY A 61 -9.72 9.43 -1.48
N THR A 62 -10.73 10.29 -1.68
CA THR A 62 -10.92 11.53 -0.90
C THR A 62 -11.82 11.33 0.32
N GLY A 63 -12.42 10.15 0.44
CA GLY A 63 -13.05 9.63 1.65
C GLY A 63 -13.01 8.10 1.59
N ALA A 64 -12.81 7.43 2.73
CA ALA A 64 -12.67 5.98 2.76
C ALA A 64 -13.18 5.33 4.06
N THR A 65 -13.69 4.11 3.93
CA THR A 65 -14.24 3.30 5.03
C THR A 65 -13.64 1.90 4.98
N GLY A 66 -13.06 1.45 6.10
CA GLY A 66 -12.63 0.07 6.27
C GLY A 66 -13.84 -0.86 6.38
N ILE A 67 -13.85 -1.96 5.62
CA ILE A 67 -14.99 -2.90 5.61
C ILE A 67 -14.96 -3.92 6.76
N GLY A 68 -13.85 -4.01 7.49
CA GLY A 68 -13.71 -4.91 8.64
C GLY A 68 -13.47 -6.38 8.32
N ASP A 69 -13.05 -6.71 7.10
CA ASP A 69 -12.72 -8.10 6.77
C ASP A 69 -11.48 -8.58 7.53
N TYR A 70 -11.44 -9.88 7.80
CA TYR A 70 -10.35 -10.54 8.55
C TYR A 70 -10.01 -9.90 9.91
N GLY A 71 -11.02 -9.31 10.57
CA GLY A 71 -10.87 -8.69 11.88
C GLY A 71 -10.08 -7.38 11.86
N THR A 72 -9.94 -6.75 10.69
CA THR A 72 -9.39 -5.40 10.57
C THR A 72 -10.43 -4.34 10.98
N HIS A 73 -10.00 -3.08 11.10
CA HIS A 73 -10.86 -1.94 11.40
C HIS A 73 -12.07 -1.84 10.46
N ALA A 74 -13.26 -1.69 11.07
CA ALA A 74 -14.51 -1.42 10.39
C ALA A 74 -14.97 0.01 10.70
N GLY A 75 -15.18 0.82 9.67
CA GLY A 75 -15.63 2.20 9.81
C GLY A 75 -14.72 3.22 9.13
N PRO A 76 -15.01 4.53 9.30
CA PRO A 76 -14.32 5.59 8.58
C PRO A 76 -12.82 5.60 8.90
N LEU A 77 -12.02 5.91 7.88
CA LEU A 77 -10.61 6.26 8.02
C LEU A 77 -10.45 7.78 8.13
N ASP A 78 -9.35 8.22 8.74
CA ASP A 78 -8.99 9.65 8.81
C ASP A 78 -8.37 10.10 7.47
N VAL A 79 -9.21 10.28 6.44
CA VAL A 79 -8.71 10.63 5.10
C VAL A 79 -8.38 12.12 5.02
N ALA A 80 -7.16 12.44 4.61
CA ALA A 80 -6.74 13.81 4.32
C ALA A 80 -7.31 14.28 2.97
N ALA A 81 -8.62 14.57 2.94
CA ALA A 81 -9.40 14.78 1.72
C ALA A 81 -8.82 15.85 0.78
N ASP A 82 -8.42 17.02 1.32
CA ASP A 82 -7.85 18.11 0.52
C ASP A 82 -6.52 17.69 -0.13
N ILE A 83 -5.64 17.06 0.64
CA ILE A 83 -4.36 16.54 0.13
C ILE A 83 -4.59 15.45 -0.91
N ALA A 84 -5.58 14.59 -0.72
CA ALA A 84 -5.93 13.53 -1.67
C ALA A 84 -6.46 14.12 -2.99
N ALA A 85 -7.28 15.17 -2.92
CA ALA A 85 -7.81 15.86 -4.09
C ALA A 85 -6.70 16.60 -4.87
N GLU A 86 -5.85 17.33 -4.16
CA GLU A 86 -4.67 18.00 -4.74
C GLU A 86 -3.68 16.99 -5.35
N CYS A 87 -3.46 15.86 -4.68
CA CYS A 87 -2.65 14.76 -5.21
C CYS A 87 -3.25 14.21 -6.51
N ALA A 88 -4.57 14.00 -6.56
CA ALA A 88 -5.24 13.53 -7.78
C ALA A 88 -5.11 14.51 -8.94
N GLN A 89 -5.23 15.82 -8.67
CA GLN A 89 -4.99 16.85 -9.67
C GLN A 89 -3.54 16.82 -10.16
N ALA A 90 -2.56 16.77 -9.25
CA ALA A 90 -1.14 16.72 -9.61
C ALA A 90 -0.77 15.46 -10.42
N VAL A 91 -1.39 14.32 -10.11
CA VAL A 91 -1.21 13.08 -10.87
C VAL A 91 -1.77 13.20 -12.28
N LEU A 92 -2.95 13.82 -12.43
CA LEU A 92 -3.53 14.10 -13.74
C LEU A 92 -2.66 15.06 -14.57
N ASP A 93 -2.12 16.11 -13.93
CA ASP A 93 -1.22 17.09 -14.56
C ASP A 93 0.11 16.45 -15.02
N ASN A 94 0.44 15.25 -14.54
CA ASN A 94 1.60 14.45 -14.94
C ASN A 94 1.23 13.29 -15.91
N ASP A 95 0.15 13.44 -16.67
CA ASP A 95 -0.31 12.51 -17.71
C ASP A 95 -0.67 11.10 -17.21
N VAL A 96 -1.17 10.98 -15.97
CA VAL A 96 -1.66 9.72 -15.40
C VAL A 96 -3.14 9.83 -15.05
N ASP A 97 -3.99 9.13 -15.81
CA ASP A 97 -5.42 9.04 -15.49
C ASP A 97 -5.63 8.26 -14.18
N VAL A 98 -6.40 8.86 -13.26
CA VAL A 98 -6.84 8.24 -12.00
C VAL A 98 -8.34 8.45 -11.80
N ALA A 99 -9.02 7.45 -11.25
CA ALA A 99 -10.37 7.65 -10.72
C ALA A 99 -10.30 8.32 -9.35
N ILE A 100 -11.34 9.09 -8.98
CA ILE A 100 -11.51 9.64 -7.63
C ILE A 100 -12.75 9.00 -6.99
N SER A 101 -12.63 8.58 -5.74
CA SER A 101 -13.77 8.10 -4.94
C SER A 101 -13.89 8.88 -3.64
N ALA A 102 -15.05 9.51 -3.41
CA ALA A 102 -15.36 10.21 -2.17
C ALA A 102 -15.93 9.28 -1.06
N GLY A 103 -16.11 8.00 -1.38
CA GLY A 103 -16.63 6.98 -0.48
C GLY A 103 -16.02 5.63 -0.82
N MET A 104 -14.70 5.56 -0.80
CA MET A 104 -13.94 4.36 -1.13
C MET A 104 -14.08 3.34 0.00
N ASP A 105 -14.69 2.19 -0.29
CA ASP A 105 -14.58 1.05 0.60
C ASP A 105 -13.19 0.42 0.43
N VAL A 106 -12.50 0.17 1.54
CA VAL A 106 -11.18 -0.43 1.54
C VAL A 106 -11.14 -1.67 2.43
N ASP A 107 -10.45 -2.69 1.96
CA ASP A 107 -10.31 -3.96 2.67
C ASP A 107 -8.98 -4.07 3.44
N HIS A 108 -8.74 -5.25 4.00
CA HIS A 108 -7.52 -5.60 4.71
C HIS A 108 -6.23 -5.27 3.95
N GLY A 109 -6.25 -5.22 2.61
CA GLY A 109 -5.12 -4.78 1.80
C GLY A 109 -4.64 -3.38 2.15
N THR A 110 -5.55 -2.48 2.48
CA THR A 110 -5.25 -1.12 2.92
C THR A 110 -5.16 -1.02 4.44
N VAL A 111 -6.11 -1.65 5.15
CA VAL A 111 -6.31 -1.44 6.59
C VAL A 111 -5.26 -2.17 7.43
N GLN A 112 -4.91 -3.41 7.08
CA GLN A 112 -4.01 -4.23 7.90
C GLN A 112 -2.61 -3.60 8.04
N PRO A 113 -1.98 -3.03 6.99
CA PRO A 113 -0.72 -2.32 7.17
C PRO A 113 -0.79 -1.12 8.12
N LEU A 114 -1.89 -0.36 8.09
CA LEU A 114 -2.07 0.78 8.98
C LEU A 114 -2.09 0.32 10.45
N GLU A 115 -2.89 -0.69 10.77
CA GLU A 115 -2.97 -1.25 12.11
C GLU A 115 -1.63 -1.83 12.58
N LYS A 116 -0.97 -2.61 11.73
CA LYS A 116 0.27 -3.30 12.10
C LYS A 116 1.45 -2.34 12.25
N LEU A 117 1.48 -1.21 11.53
CA LEU A 117 2.57 -0.23 11.59
C LEU A 117 2.32 0.90 12.60
N LEU A 118 1.07 1.34 12.76
CA LEU A 118 0.71 2.54 13.53
C LEU A 118 -0.11 2.22 14.80
N GLY A 119 -0.46 0.95 15.01
CA GLY A 119 -1.26 0.48 16.14
C GLY A 119 -2.77 0.50 15.88
N THR A 120 -3.30 1.53 15.22
CA THR A 120 -4.69 1.60 14.76
C THR A 120 -4.78 2.13 13.34
N ALA A 121 -5.84 1.76 12.61
CA ALA A 121 -6.05 2.20 11.23
C ALA A 121 -6.28 3.72 11.09
N THR A 122 -6.68 4.38 12.18
CA THR A 122 -7.03 5.80 12.23
C THR A 122 -6.01 6.65 12.99
N ALA A 123 -4.83 6.09 13.30
CA ALA A 123 -3.81 6.77 14.10
C ALA A 123 -3.20 8.01 13.42
N ARG A 124 -3.23 8.08 12.08
CA ARG A 124 -2.69 9.19 11.29
C ARG A 124 -3.59 9.48 10.09
N PRO A 125 -3.60 10.72 9.59
CA PRO A 125 -4.24 11.05 8.32
C PRO A 125 -3.70 10.19 7.18
N VAL A 126 -4.59 9.71 6.31
CA VAL A 126 -4.26 8.80 5.21
C VAL A 126 -4.73 9.31 3.84
N VAL A 127 -3.96 9.02 2.79
CA VAL A 127 -4.39 9.09 1.40
C VAL A 127 -4.38 7.66 0.83
N PRO A 128 -5.55 7.01 0.70
CA PRO A 128 -5.64 5.67 0.13
C PRO A 128 -5.59 5.73 -1.40
N ILE A 129 -4.64 5.00 -1.97
CA ILE A 129 -4.45 4.84 -3.41
C ILE A 129 -4.63 3.36 -3.76
N PHE A 130 -5.74 3.08 -4.43
CA PHE A 130 -6.01 1.78 -5.02
C PHE A 130 -5.22 1.60 -6.32
N LEU A 131 -4.63 0.43 -6.51
CA LEU A 131 -4.03 -0.01 -7.76
C LEU A 131 -4.57 -1.39 -8.12
N ASN A 132 -5.12 -1.52 -9.33
CA ASN A 132 -5.60 -2.80 -9.80
C ASN A 132 -4.41 -3.75 -10.07
N ALA A 133 -4.24 -4.69 -9.16
CA ALA A 133 -3.30 -5.80 -9.27
C ALA A 133 -3.99 -7.17 -9.24
N VAL A 134 -5.33 -7.20 -9.31
CA VAL A 134 -6.14 -8.41 -9.07
C VAL A 134 -7.02 -8.77 -10.27
N ALA A 135 -7.61 -7.78 -10.95
CA ALA A 135 -8.59 -8.00 -12.01
C ALA A 135 -8.00 -7.69 -13.40
N ALA A 136 -8.07 -8.65 -14.32
CA ALA A 136 -7.62 -8.44 -15.69
C ALA A 136 -8.55 -7.46 -16.45
N PRO A 137 -8.02 -6.64 -17.38
CA PRO A 137 -6.62 -6.54 -17.79
C PRO A 137 -5.75 -5.76 -16.79
N LEU A 138 -4.55 -6.29 -16.50
CA LEU A 138 -3.57 -5.61 -15.65
C LEU A 138 -2.73 -4.61 -16.47
N GLY A 139 -2.46 -3.46 -15.86
CA GLY A 139 -1.60 -2.44 -16.46
C GLY A 139 -0.12 -2.87 -16.47
N PRO A 140 0.69 -2.37 -17.42
CA PRO A 140 2.13 -2.63 -17.41
C PRO A 140 2.81 -1.90 -16.24
N LEU A 141 3.86 -2.50 -15.66
CA LEU A 141 4.57 -1.94 -14.50
C LEU A 141 5.06 -0.50 -14.68
N ARG A 142 5.37 -0.09 -15.93
CA ARG A 142 5.75 1.29 -16.25
C ARG A 142 4.67 2.31 -15.87
N ARG A 143 3.37 1.95 -15.91
CA ARG A 143 2.28 2.83 -15.49
C ARG A 143 2.20 2.96 -13.97
N ALA A 144 2.40 1.87 -13.23
CA ALA A 144 2.49 1.94 -11.77
C ALA A 144 3.69 2.80 -11.33
N ARG A 145 4.82 2.70 -12.04
CA ARG A 145 5.96 3.59 -11.83
C ARG A 145 5.62 5.05 -12.13
N ALA A 146 4.92 5.33 -13.23
CA ALA A 146 4.50 6.69 -13.59
C ALA A 146 3.60 7.30 -12.49
N LEU A 147 2.60 6.55 -12.01
CA LEU A 147 1.77 6.95 -10.87
C LEU A 147 2.64 7.26 -9.64
N GLY A 148 3.53 6.34 -9.26
CA GLY A 148 4.41 6.51 -8.10
C GLY A 148 5.34 7.73 -8.23
N THR A 149 5.86 8.01 -9.43
CA THR A 149 6.64 9.22 -9.71
C THR A 149 5.77 10.47 -9.55
N ALA A 150 4.58 10.52 -10.14
CA ALA A 150 3.70 11.69 -10.06
C ALA A 150 3.26 11.99 -8.62
N VAL A 151 2.83 10.96 -7.88
CA VAL A 151 2.50 11.07 -6.46
C VAL A 151 3.72 11.52 -5.65
N GLY A 152 4.89 10.91 -5.88
CA GLY A 152 6.13 11.27 -5.18
C GLY A 152 6.55 12.72 -5.42
N THR A 153 6.42 13.22 -6.65
CA THR A 153 6.71 14.63 -6.98
C THR A 153 5.80 15.59 -6.22
N TYR A 154 4.49 15.30 -6.17
CA TYR A 154 3.53 16.09 -5.40
C TYR A 154 3.87 16.08 -3.90
N LEU A 155 4.07 14.89 -3.33
CA LEU A 155 4.34 14.73 -1.89
C LEU A 155 5.66 15.37 -1.46
N ALA A 156 6.67 15.42 -2.34
CA ALA A 156 7.94 16.10 -2.07
C ALA A 156 7.79 17.63 -1.93
N GLY A 157 6.69 18.20 -2.43
CA GLY A 157 6.34 19.62 -2.23
C GLY A 157 5.63 19.91 -0.91
N LEU A 158 5.22 18.88 -0.16
CA LEU A 158 4.57 19.05 1.14
C LEU A 158 5.61 19.26 2.23
N ASP A 159 5.38 20.25 3.10
CA ASP A 159 6.13 20.42 4.34
C ASP A 159 5.62 19.45 5.42
N LYS A 160 5.73 18.14 5.15
CA LYS A 160 5.24 17.05 6.01
C LYS A 160 6.16 15.83 5.96
N ARG A 161 6.26 15.11 7.08
CA ARG A 161 6.84 13.76 7.13
C ARG A 161 5.83 12.76 6.57
N VAL A 162 5.99 12.40 5.29
CA VAL A 162 5.06 11.49 4.60
C VAL A 162 5.61 10.05 4.60
N LEU A 163 4.85 9.11 5.17
CA LEU A 163 5.14 7.67 5.10
C LEU A 163 4.44 7.06 3.88
N LEU A 164 5.21 6.46 2.97
CA LEU A 164 4.67 5.69 1.85
C LEU A 164 4.58 4.20 2.23
N VAL A 165 3.39 3.63 2.14
CA VAL A 165 3.14 2.22 2.46
C VAL A 165 2.68 1.49 1.20
N GLY A 166 3.58 0.70 0.60
CA GLY A 166 3.20 -0.26 -0.43
C GLY A 166 2.69 -1.55 0.21
N SER A 167 1.46 -1.93 -0.09
CA SER A 167 0.81 -3.14 0.41
C SER A 167 0.70 -4.18 -0.69
N GLY A 168 1.16 -5.40 -0.41
CA GLY A 168 1.21 -6.47 -1.39
C GLY A 168 2.25 -7.52 -1.10
N ALA A 169 2.00 -8.74 -1.56
CA ALA A 169 2.98 -9.80 -1.50
C ALA A 169 4.09 -9.59 -2.56
N CYS A 170 5.31 -9.96 -2.19
CA CYS A 170 6.32 -10.37 -3.16
C CYS A 170 5.80 -11.62 -3.88
N PRO A 171 5.99 -11.83 -5.20
CA PRO A 171 5.31 -12.89 -5.92
C PRO A 171 5.54 -14.26 -5.27
N MET A 172 4.45 -14.87 -4.79
CA MET A 172 4.38 -16.28 -4.46
C MET A 172 4.51 -17.05 -5.78
N ILE A 173 5.73 -17.26 -6.26
CA ILE A 173 5.96 -18.12 -7.42
C ILE A 173 5.64 -19.54 -6.97
N ARG A 174 4.42 -20.01 -7.24
CA ARG A 174 4.13 -21.45 -7.23
C ARG A 174 4.88 -22.07 -8.43
N ARG A 175 6.16 -22.42 -8.23
CA ARG A 175 6.98 -23.10 -9.25
C ARG A 175 6.38 -24.46 -9.55
N SER A 176 5.79 -24.62 -10.73
CA SER A 176 5.33 -25.91 -11.26
C SER A 176 6.42 -26.71 -12.01
N ARG A 177 7.68 -26.23 -12.05
CA ARG A 177 8.80 -26.92 -12.72
C ARG A 177 10.16 -26.72 -12.01
N PRO A 178 11.07 -27.71 -12.05
CA PRO A 178 12.40 -27.61 -11.43
C PRO A 178 13.29 -26.58 -12.16
N ALA A 179 14.09 -25.85 -11.40
CA ALA A 179 14.90 -24.73 -11.86
C ALA A 179 16.14 -25.16 -12.67
N ARG A 180 16.44 -24.46 -13.78
CA ARG A 180 17.84 -24.21 -14.16
C ARG A 180 18.41 -23.09 -13.28
N PRO A 181 19.69 -23.14 -12.89
CA PRO A 181 20.30 -22.12 -12.04
C PRO A 181 20.46 -20.80 -12.80
N LEU A 182 20.06 -19.69 -12.18
CA LEU A 182 20.33 -18.33 -12.67
C LEU A 182 21.68 -17.82 -12.12
N PRO A 183 22.39 -16.93 -12.84
CA PRO A 183 23.67 -16.42 -12.38
C PRO A 183 23.50 -15.52 -11.15
N ARG A 184 24.37 -15.73 -10.16
CA ARG A 184 24.54 -14.90 -8.97
C ARG A 184 25.10 -13.53 -9.37
N ARG A 185 24.26 -12.52 -9.62
CA ARG A 185 24.61 -11.08 -9.65
C ARG A 185 23.35 -10.27 -9.95
N CYS A 186 22.54 -10.01 -8.93
CA CYS A 186 21.47 -9.01 -9.01
C CYS A 186 21.17 -8.37 -7.65
N TRP A 187 22.17 -8.20 -6.78
CA TRP A 187 22.03 -7.32 -5.61
C TRP A 187 23.39 -6.72 -5.25
N SER A 188 23.62 -5.49 -5.68
CA SER A 188 24.56 -4.56 -5.04
C SER A 188 23.82 -3.23 -4.95
N ALA A 189 23.24 -2.95 -3.79
CA ALA A 189 22.78 -1.63 -3.44
C ALA A 189 24.02 -0.79 -3.08
N SER A 190 24.42 0.12 -3.96
CA SER A 190 25.36 1.19 -3.63
C SER A 190 24.59 2.32 -2.98
N TRP A 191 24.80 2.53 -1.68
CA TRP A 191 24.47 3.77 -0.99
C TRP A 191 25.55 4.80 -1.33
N ALA A 192 25.15 5.93 -1.90
CA ALA A 192 25.99 7.10 -2.06
C ALA A 192 25.22 8.30 -1.52
N GLY A 193 25.79 8.95 -0.51
CA GLY A 193 25.23 10.14 0.11
C GLY A 193 25.89 10.46 1.45
N ASP A 194 27.23 10.61 1.43
CA ASP A 194 27.94 11.39 2.44
C ASP A 194 28.18 12.79 1.84
N ARG A 195 27.85 13.81 2.66
CA ARG A 195 27.90 15.28 2.48
C ARG A 195 26.62 15.96 2.03
#